data_AF-A0A8J7TCX1-F1
#
_entry.id   AF-A0A8J7TCX1-F1
#
_cell.length_a   1.000
_cell.length_b   1.000
_cell.length_c   1.000
_cell.angle_alpha   90.00
_cell.angle_beta   90.00
_cell.angle_gamma   90.00
#
_symmetry.space_group_name_H-M   'P 1'
#
loop_
_entity.id
_entity.type
_entity.pdbx_description
1 polymer ?
#
loop_
_entity_poly.entity_id
_entity_poly.type
_entity_poly.pdbx_seq_one_letter_code
_entity_poly.pdbx_strand_id
1 'polypeptide(L)'
;MRSTFTASATSPLSGAFPNPQASARPVPPPLPAPLPSPLVCATERMNWPAPAGTSPSRGARSLAGAGSLSPAPGENYCCICMDEIRDKKTLEKCRHSFCRPCIDQAFQFKAACPMCLTFYGTQVGDQPRGGSMAVTRWASPLPGYEPYGTIVIDYTIPSGVQEQRGHPNPGVAFAGTSRRAFLPDCAEGQRVLRLLQRAFEQRLTFTVGTSATTGLSNVVIWNDVHHKTSTHGGPQGYASASMLFVLRRDFIPITSPSVHSL
;
A
#
# COMPACT_ATOMS: atom_id res chain seq x y z
N MET A 1 -40.54 81.08 -24.51
CA MET A 1 -40.28 80.22 -23.34
C MET A 1 -40.44 78.76 -23.78
N ARG A 2 -39.50 77.91 -23.37
CA ARG A 2 -39.22 76.60 -23.97
C ARG A 2 -40.39 75.62 -23.84
N SER A 3 -40.90 75.14 -24.98
CA SER A 3 -41.84 74.01 -25.04
C SER A 3 -41.06 72.69 -25.01
N THR A 4 -41.29 71.92 -23.97
CA THR A 4 -40.78 70.57 -23.74
C THR A 4 -41.50 69.56 -24.63
N PHE A 5 -40.75 68.83 -25.46
CA PHE A 5 -41.23 67.66 -26.20
C PHE A 5 -41.27 66.46 -25.25
N THR A 6 -42.46 65.88 -25.05
CA THR A 6 -42.66 64.54 -24.50
C THR A 6 -42.69 63.54 -25.64
N ALA A 7 -41.70 62.64 -25.70
CA ALA A 7 -41.71 61.49 -26.59
C ALA A 7 -41.93 60.21 -25.78
N SER A 8 -43.09 59.59 -26.00
CA SER A 8 -43.43 58.24 -25.53
C SER A 8 -42.66 57.21 -26.35
N ALA A 9 -41.86 56.37 -25.69
CA ALA A 9 -41.20 55.23 -26.30
C ALA A 9 -41.84 53.93 -25.80
N THR A 10 -42.64 53.32 -26.66
CA THR A 10 -43.13 51.93 -26.55
C THR A 10 -41.95 50.97 -26.74
N SER A 11 -41.68 50.13 -25.74
CA SER A 11 -40.71 49.03 -25.84
C SER A 11 -41.42 47.75 -26.29
N PRO A 12 -40.87 46.99 -27.26
CA PRO A 12 -41.44 45.72 -27.70
C PRO A 12 -41.05 44.58 -26.75
N LEU A 13 -42.02 43.70 -26.52
CA LEU A 13 -41.90 42.43 -25.80
C LEU A 13 -40.96 41.48 -26.56
N SER A 14 -39.84 41.11 -25.96
CA SER A 14 -39.00 40.00 -26.46
C SER A 14 -39.70 38.66 -26.19
N GLY A 15 -40.21 38.05 -27.25
CA GLY A 15 -40.68 36.67 -27.26
C GLY A 15 -39.52 35.69 -27.09
N ALA A 16 -39.64 34.81 -26.10
CA ALA A 16 -38.79 33.65 -25.93
C ALA A 16 -39.21 32.56 -26.93
N PHE A 17 -38.32 32.19 -27.84
CA PHE A 17 -38.46 30.99 -28.67
C PHE A 17 -38.03 29.75 -27.86
N PRO A 18 -38.83 28.67 -27.79
CA PRO A 18 -38.37 27.41 -27.23
C PRO A 18 -37.49 26.68 -28.27
N ASN A 19 -36.29 26.30 -27.83
CA ASN A 19 -35.35 25.48 -28.57
C ASN A 19 -35.79 24.00 -28.54
N PRO A 20 -36.14 23.34 -29.66
CA PRO A 20 -36.65 21.98 -29.64
C PRO A 20 -35.57 20.98 -30.08
N GLN A 21 -34.48 20.86 -29.32
CA GLN A 21 -33.55 19.72 -29.47
C GLN A 21 -32.93 19.35 -28.11
N ALA A 22 -33.75 18.76 -27.23
CA ALA A 22 -33.27 17.94 -26.12
C ALA A 22 -33.15 16.50 -26.62
N SER A 23 -31.96 16.10 -27.06
CA SER A 23 -31.66 14.70 -27.33
C SER A 23 -31.68 13.94 -26.00
N ALA A 24 -32.64 13.00 -25.88
CA ALA A 24 -32.75 12.12 -24.74
C ALA A 24 -31.46 11.31 -24.59
N ARG A 25 -30.79 11.44 -23.43
CA ARG A 25 -29.65 10.59 -23.07
C ARG A 25 -30.15 9.16 -22.82
N PRO A 26 -29.46 8.11 -23.33
CA PRO A 26 -29.83 6.74 -23.04
C PRO A 26 -29.76 6.46 -21.53
N VAL A 27 -30.82 5.88 -20.98
CA VAL A 27 -30.85 5.38 -19.60
C VAL A 27 -29.98 4.13 -19.53
N PRO A 28 -28.98 4.03 -18.62
CA PRO A 28 -28.19 2.82 -18.46
C PRO A 28 -29.06 1.66 -17.95
N PRO A 29 -28.77 0.41 -18.33
CA PRO A 29 -29.51 -0.74 -17.84
C PRO A 29 -29.35 -0.87 -16.30
N PRO A 30 -30.36 -1.42 -15.60
CA PRO A 30 -30.28 -1.65 -14.17
C PRO A 30 -29.12 -2.61 -13.85
N LEU A 31 -28.35 -2.27 -12.81
CA LEU A 31 -27.28 -3.13 -12.31
C LEU A 31 -27.85 -4.46 -11.80
N PRO A 32 -27.15 -5.60 -12.02
CA PRO A 32 -27.58 -6.88 -11.48
C PRO A 32 -27.59 -6.86 -9.94
N ALA A 33 -28.55 -7.57 -9.36
CA ALA A 33 -28.70 -7.68 -7.90
C ALA A 33 -27.40 -8.22 -7.25
N PRO A 34 -27.02 -7.71 -6.06
CA PRO A 34 -25.84 -8.20 -5.37
C PRO A 34 -26.02 -9.67 -5.00
N LEU A 35 -24.98 -10.46 -5.30
CA LEU A 35 -24.89 -11.84 -4.86
C LEU A 35 -24.92 -11.91 -3.31
N PRO A 36 -25.54 -12.94 -2.73
CA PRO A 36 -25.62 -13.07 -1.28
C PRO A 36 -24.22 -13.12 -0.67
N SER A 37 -23.98 -12.25 0.31
CA SER A 37 -22.72 -12.16 1.05
C SER A 37 -22.58 -13.40 1.95
N PRO A 38 -21.46 -14.15 1.91
CA PRO A 38 -21.20 -15.15 2.92
C PRO A 38 -20.78 -14.42 4.20
N LEU A 39 -21.74 -14.29 5.12
CA LEU A 39 -21.47 -14.10 6.53
C LEU A 39 -20.70 -15.33 7.02
N VAL A 40 -19.41 -15.17 7.32
CA VAL A 40 -18.73 -15.99 8.33
C VAL A 40 -17.47 -15.29 8.81
N CYS A 41 -17.53 -14.78 10.04
CA CYS A 41 -16.38 -14.81 10.93
C CYS A 41 -16.13 -16.28 11.27
N ALA A 42 -15.20 -16.93 10.58
CA ALA A 42 -14.72 -18.25 10.97
C ALA A 42 -13.31 -18.10 11.54
N THR A 43 -13.22 -18.26 12.86
CA THR A 43 -12.01 -18.70 13.55
C THR A 43 -11.65 -20.09 13.03
N GLU A 44 -10.84 -20.19 11.98
CA GLU A 44 -10.30 -21.47 11.53
C GLU A 44 -8.89 -21.30 10.97
N ARG A 45 -7.98 -22.15 11.47
CA ARG A 45 -6.60 -22.28 11.03
C ARG A 45 -6.58 -22.59 9.54
N MET A 46 -6.11 -21.67 8.70
CA MET A 46 -5.90 -21.93 7.28
C MET A 46 -4.74 -22.91 7.07
N ASN A 47 -5.08 -24.20 6.96
CA ASN A 47 -4.25 -25.19 6.29
C ASN A 47 -4.52 -25.06 4.78
N TRP A 48 -3.53 -24.54 4.05
CA TRP A 48 -3.62 -24.36 2.59
C TRP A 48 -3.31 -25.68 1.86
N PRO A 49 -4.15 -26.16 0.93
CA PRO A 49 -3.89 -27.40 0.20
C PRO A 49 -2.84 -27.19 -0.90
N ALA A 50 -1.91 -28.14 -1.01
CA ALA A 50 -0.94 -28.21 -2.11
C ALA A 50 -1.63 -28.69 -3.41
N PRO A 51 -1.15 -28.25 -4.60
CA PRO A 51 -1.72 -28.69 -5.87
C PRO A 51 -1.34 -30.15 -6.18
N ALA A 52 -2.32 -30.89 -6.69
CA ALA A 52 -2.21 -32.27 -7.14
C ALA A 52 -1.29 -32.38 -8.37
N GLY A 53 -0.16 -33.07 -8.20
CA GLY A 53 0.69 -33.56 -9.28
C GLY A 53 0.55 -35.08 -9.38
N THR A 54 0.03 -35.54 -10.51
CA THR A 54 -0.09 -36.96 -10.91
C THR A 54 1.25 -37.64 -11.12
N SER A 55 1.45 -38.84 -10.57
CA SER A 55 1.97 -40.02 -11.30
C SER A 55 1.95 -41.31 -10.47
N PRO A 56 1.84 -42.50 -11.11
CA PRO A 56 1.46 -43.75 -10.45
C PRO A 56 2.64 -44.61 -9.97
N SER A 57 2.28 -45.51 -9.06
CA SER A 57 3.05 -46.50 -8.31
C SER A 57 3.83 -47.55 -9.11
N ARG A 58 5.01 -47.96 -8.61
CA ARG A 58 5.34 -49.32 -8.05
C ARG A 58 6.83 -49.64 -8.16
N GLY A 59 7.38 -50.28 -7.12
CA GLY A 59 8.54 -51.16 -7.23
C GLY A 59 9.59 -51.01 -6.14
N ALA A 60 9.41 -51.74 -5.03
CA ALA A 60 10.44 -51.93 -4.02
C ALA A 60 11.57 -52.82 -4.55
N ARG A 61 12.82 -52.50 -4.18
CA ARG A 61 13.86 -53.49 -3.86
C ARG A 61 15.02 -52.83 -3.11
N SER A 62 15.23 -53.31 -1.88
CA SER A 62 16.36 -53.06 -1.01
C SER A 62 17.63 -53.69 -1.58
N LEU A 63 18.75 -53.00 -1.52
CA LEU A 63 20.09 -53.56 -1.36
C LEU A 63 21.01 -52.51 -0.75
N ALA A 64 21.68 -52.92 0.32
CA ALA A 64 22.62 -52.15 1.12
C ALA A 64 23.85 -51.70 0.33
N GLY A 65 24.41 -50.55 0.69
CA GLY A 65 25.71 -50.09 0.22
C GLY A 65 26.16 -48.88 1.02
N ALA A 66 27.06 -49.12 1.98
CA ALA A 66 27.80 -48.07 2.67
C ALA A 66 28.56 -47.21 1.65
N GLY A 67 28.37 -45.91 1.70
CA GLY A 67 29.06 -44.95 0.85
C GLY A 67 28.89 -43.55 1.43
N SER A 68 30.02 -42.98 1.85
CA SER A 68 30.19 -41.60 2.31
C SER A 68 29.31 -40.61 1.52
N LEU A 69 28.43 -39.89 2.21
CA LEU A 69 27.70 -38.76 1.65
C LEU A 69 28.66 -37.59 1.46
N SER A 70 29.31 -37.55 0.29
CA SER A 70 29.91 -36.33 -0.24
C SER A 70 28.81 -35.27 -0.43
N PRO A 71 29.04 -34.00 -0.06
CA PRO A 71 28.05 -32.95 -0.33
C PRO A 71 27.83 -32.78 -1.83
N ALA A 72 26.57 -32.56 -2.22
CA ALA A 72 26.17 -32.42 -3.61
C ALA A 72 26.97 -31.31 -4.34
N PRO A 73 27.42 -31.52 -5.59
CA PRO A 73 28.25 -30.57 -6.32
C PRO A 73 27.37 -29.39 -6.79
N GLY A 74 27.54 -28.22 -6.17
CA GLY A 74 26.90 -26.99 -6.63
C GLY A 74 26.81 -25.82 -5.64
N GLU A 75 27.09 -26.02 -4.35
CA GLU A 75 26.84 -25.00 -3.31
C GLU A 75 28.07 -24.20 -2.83
N ASN A 76 29.23 -24.37 -3.48
CA ASN A 76 30.50 -23.81 -2.99
C ASN A 76 31.07 -22.67 -3.84
N TYR A 77 30.31 -22.12 -4.79
CA TYR A 77 30.78 -21.07 -5.69
C TYR A 77 30.03 -19.75 -5.50
N CYS A 78 30.75 -18.64 -5.42
CA CYS A 78 30.18 -17.31 -5.25
C CYS A 78 29.92 -16.66 -6.62
N CYS A 79 28.67 -16.34 -6.93
CA CYS A 79 28.31 -15.71 -8.21
C CYS A 79 28.76 -14.24 -8.35
N ILE A 80 29.33 -13.63 -7.30
CA ILE A 80 29.79 -12.24 -7.32
C ILE A 80 31.26 -12.18 -7.76
N CYS A 81 32.14 -12.94 -7.09
CA CYS A 81 33.55 -12.98 -7.44
C CYS A 81 33.90 -14.09 -8.43
N MET A 82 32.95 -14.98 -8.75
CA MET A 82 33.20 -16.11 -9.65
C MET A 82 34.34 -17.02 -9.15
N ASP A 83 34.37 -17.28 -7.84
CA ASP A 83 35.34 -18.17 -7.19
C ASP A 83 34.68 -19.01 -6.09
N GLU A 84 35.42 -19.95 -5.51
CA GLU A 84 35.00 -20.68 -4.30
C GLU A 84 34.62 -19.72 -3.17
N ILE A 85 33.56 -20.05 -2.44
CA ILE A 85 33.05 -19.23 -1.34
C ILE A 85 34.07 -19.20 -0.19
N ARG A 86 34.63 -18.02 0.08
CA ARG A 86 35.47 -17.72 1.25
C ARG A 86 34.67 -16.96 2.30
N ASP A 87 34.77 -17.36 3.57
CA ASP A 87 33.98 -16.79 4.67
C ASP A 87 32.47 -16.77 4.34
N LYS A 88 31.88 -17.97 4.26
CA LYS A 88 30.52 -18.18 3.76
C LYS A 88 29.50 -17.39 4.56
N LYS A 89 28.76 -16.52 3.86
CA LYS A 89 27.58 -15.82 4.39
C LYS A 89 26.33 -16.29 3.64
N THR A 90 25.41 -16.91 4.36
CA THR A 90 24.11 -17.34 3.84
C THR A 90 23.03 -16.33 4.23
N LEU A 91 22.30 -15.82 3.24
CA LEU A 91 21.25 -14.84 3.48
C LEU A 91 19.99 -15.50 4.06
N GLU A 92 19.42 -14.91 5.12
CA GLU A 92 18.36 -15.57 5.91
C GLU A 92 17.04 -15.78 5.16
N LYS A 93 16.61 -14.81 4.34
CA LYS A 93 15.29 -14.84 3.67
C LYS A 93 15.25 -15.81 2.48
N CYS A 94 16.35 -15.91 1.72
CA CYS A 94 16.40 -16.66 0.46
C CYS A 94 17.43 -17.79 0.44
N ARG A 95 18.19 -17.98 1.53
CA ARG A 95 19.18 -19.06 1.70
C ARG A 95 20.30 -19.15 0.66
N HIS A 96 20.46 -18.15 -0.20
CA HIS A 96 21.60 -18.04 -1.12
C HIS A 96 22.89 -17.69 -0.35
N SER A 97 24.00 -18.28 -0.77
CA SER A 97 25.30 -18.17 -0.10
C SER A 97 26.33 -17.46 -0.98
N PHE A 98 27.16 -16.63 -0.36
CA PHE A 98 28.20 -15.83 -1.02
C PHE A 98 29.43 -15.74 -0.12
N CYS A 99 30.54 -15.26 -0.65
CA CYS A 99 31.62 -14.74 0.20
C CYS A 99 31.09 -13.54 1.00
N ARG A 100 31.33 -13.50 2.32
CA ARG A 100 30.98 -12.35 3.16
C ARG A 100 31.45 -10.99 2.59
N PRO A 101 32.72 -10.80 2.17
CA PRO A 101 33.14 -9.52 1.62
C PRO A 101 32.38 -9.14 0.34
N CYS A 102 32.08 -10.12 -0.52
CA CYS A 102 31.38 -9.87 -1.78
C CYS A 102 29.93 -9.42 -1.55
N ILE A 103 29.20 -10.09 -0.65
CA ILE A 103 27.81 -9.73 -0.39
C ILE A 103 27.69 -8.43 0.41
N ASP A 104 28.63 -8.15 1.32
CA ASP A 104 28.64 -6.90 2.07
C ASP A 104 28.90 -5.71 1.14
N GLN A 105 29.81 -5.83 0.18
CA GLN A 105 30.03 -4.80 -0.84
C GLN A 105 28.81 -4.65 -1.76
N ALA A 106 28.20 -5.75 -2.22
CA ALA A 106 26.98 -5.68 -3.05
C ALA A 106 25.84 -4.95 -2.32
N PHE A 107 25.68 -5.19 -1.01
CA PHE A 107 24.65 -4.55 -0.20
C PHE A 107 24.85 -3.04 0.01
N GLN A 108 26.08 -2.52 -0.14
CA GLN A 108 26.32 -1.06 -0.13
C GLN A 108 25.68 -0.36 -1.33
N PHE A 109 25.61 -1.04 -2.49
CA PHE A 109 24.98 -0.49 -3.70
C PHE A 109 23.48 -0.77 -3.75
N LYS A 110 23.10 -2.03 -3.51
CA LYS A 110 21.71 -2.46 -3.50
C LYS A 110 21.58 -3.58 -2.48
N ALA A 111 20.81 -3.33 -1.42
CA ALA A 111 20.51 -4.32 -0.40
C ALA A 111 19.52 -5.38 -0.92
N ALA A 112 19.87 -6.09 -1.98
CA ALA A 112 19.10 -7.17 -2.57
C ALA A 112 20.04 -8.33 -2.93
N CYS A 113 19.55 -9.55 -2.80
CA CYS A 113 20.31 -10.75 -3.18
C CYS A 113 20.71 -10.70 -4.66
N PRO A 114 21.99 -10.85 -5.03
CA PRO A 114 22.42 -10.85 -6.43
C PRO A 114 21.85 -12.01 -7.27
N MET A 115 21.41 -13.11 -6.63
CA MET A 115 20.88 -14.29 -7.31
C MET A 115 19.38 -14.17 -7.64
N CYS A 116 18.58 -13.66 -6.70
CA CYS A 116 17.12 -13.72 -6.77
C CYS A 116 16.43 -12.39 -6.48
N LEU A 117 17.20 -11.33 -6.26
CA LEU A 117 16.74 -9.96 -5.99
C LEU A 117 15.89 -9.79 -4.73
N THR A 118 15.79 -10.81 -3.87
CA THR A 118 15.15 -10.69 -2.54
C THR A 118 15.79 -9.54 -1.78
N PHE A 119 14.99 -8.57 -1.35
CA PHE A 119 15.47 -7.35 -0.69
C PHE A 119 15.75 -7.56 0.80
N TYR A 120 16.89 -7.06 1.26
CA TYR A 120 17.43 -7.13 2.62
C TYR A 120 17.61 -5.76 3.28
N GLY A 121 17.43 -4.66 2.52
CA GLY A 121 17.46 -3.32 3.09
C GLY A 121 16.21 -2.96 3.87
N THR A 122 16.26 -1.83 4.56
CA THR A 122 15.06 -1.13 5.03
C THR A 122 14.65 -0.17 3.92
N GLN A 123 13.48 -0.37 3.32
CA GLN A 123 12.95 0.60 2.38
C GLN A 123 12.61 1.87 3.16
N VAL A 124 13.20 2.99 2.77
CA VAL A 124 12.91 4.31 3.33
C VAL A 124 12.37 5.18 2.19
N GLY A 125 11.19 5.74 2.37
CA GLY A 125 10.57 6.61 1.38
C GLY A 125 11.00 8.07 1.53
N ASP A 126 10.32 8.93 0.79
CA ASP A 126 10.61 10.35 0.66
C ASP A 126 9.65 11.25 1.46
N GLN A 127 8.66 10.72 2.19
CA GLN A 127 7.76 11.52 3.07
C GLN A 127 8.51 12.63 3.81
N PRO A 128 8.09 13.90 3.77
CA PRO A 128 8.80 14.97 4.45
C PRO A 128 9.04 14.74 5.95
N ARG A 129 10.19 15.18 6.44
CA ARG A 129 10.58 15.07 7.86
C ARG A 129 9.78 16.02 8.74
N GLY A 130 9.82 15.77 10.06
CA GLY A 130 9.10 16.58 11.05
C GLY A 130 7.61 16.31 11.10
N GLY A 131 7.12 15.29 10.37
CA GLY A 131 5.75 14.83 10.48
C GLY A 131 5.47 14.09 11.79
N SER A 132 4.22 14.10 12.22
CA SER A 132 3.71 13.35 13.36
C SER A 132 2.54 12.44 12.98
N MET A 133 2.41 11.34 13.72
CA MET A 133 1.30 10.39 13.64
C MET A 133 0.77 10.17 15.06
N ALA A 134 -0.43 10.65 15.35
CA ALA A 134 -1.10 10.49 16.63
C ALA A 134 -2.22 9.44 16.51
N VAL A 135 -2.35 8.59 17.54
CA VAL A 135 -3.37 7.54 17.58
C VAL A 135 -4.27 7.79 18.77
N THR A 136 -5.57 7.90 18.52
CA THR A 136 -6.61 7.99 19.55
C THR A 136 -7.68 6.92 19.31
N ARG A 137 -8.62 6.78 20.25
CA ARG A 137 -9.70 5.79 20.17
C ARG A 137 -11.04 6.42 20.47
N TRP A 138 -12.04 6.05 19.69
CA TRP A 138 -13.44 6.36 19.94
C TRP A 138 -14.18 5.10 20.37
N ALA A 139 -15.14 5.26 21.27
CA ALA A 139 -16.03 4.17 21.68
C ALA A 139 -17.07 3.84 20.59
N SER A 140 -17.41 4.79 19.72
CA SER A 140 -18.37 4.58 18.63
C SER A 140 -17.81 3.62 17.59
N PRO A 141 -18.60 2.63 17.14
CA PRO A 141 -18.17 1.68 16.13
C PRO A 141 -18.17 2.29 14.72
N LEU A 142 -17.41 1.67 13.83
CA LEU A 142 -17.55 1.87 12.38
C LEU A 142 -18.66 0.95 11.84
N PRO A 143 -19.38 1.36 10.78
CA PRO A 143 -20.38 0.49 10.14
C PRO A 143 -19.80 -0.86 9.72
N GLY A 144 -20.41 -1.97 10.14
CA GLY A 144 -19.93 -3.34 9.91
C GLY A 144 -18.91 -3.85 10.94
N TYR A 145 -18.59 -3.07 11.96
CA TYR A 145 -17.74 -3.44 13.10
C TYR A 145 -18.41 -3.04 14.43
N GLU A 146 -19.73 -3.20 14.53
CA GLU A 146 -20.56 -2.81 15.67
C GLU A 146 -20.05 -3.26 17.04
N PRO A 147 -19.44 -4.46 17.20
CA PRO A 147 -18.89 -4.89 18.50
C PRO A 147 -17.60 -4.18 18.93
N TYR A 148 -16.97 -3.38 18.06
CA TYR A 148 -15.64 -2.81 18.26
C TYR A 148 -15.68 -1.28 18.28
N GLY A 149 -14.73 -0.66 18.97
CA GLY A 149 -14.51 0.79 18.88
C GLY A 149 -13.87 1.20 17.56
N THR A 150 -13.42 2.45 17.48
CA THR A 150 -12.69 2.98 16.31
C THR A 150 -11.32 3.50 16.73
N ILE A 151 -10.27 3.05 16.06
CA ILE A 151 -8.94 3.65 16.09
C ILE A 151 -8.95 4.83 15.14
N VAL A 152 -8.55 6.00 15.63
CA VAL A 152 -8.40 7.23 14.85
C VAL A 152 -6.94 7.56 14.73
N ILE A 153 -6.49 7.79 13.51
CA ILE A 153 -5.10 8.12 13.21
C ILE A 153 -5.07 9.52 12.60
N ASP A 154 -4.38 10.43 13.28
CA ASP A 154 -4.16 11.79 12.83
C ASP A 154 -2.72 11.96 12.38
N TYR A 155 -2.54 12.26 11.09
CA TYR A 155 -1.26 12.59 10.49
C TYR A 155 -1.13 14.10 10.32
N THR A 156 0.03 14.64 10.68
CA THR A 156 0.37 16.04 10.40
C THR A 156 1.75 16.08 9.77
N ILE A 157 1.84 16.62 8.55
CA ILE A 157 3.12 16.93 7.89
C ILE A 157 3.20 18.46 7.75
N PRO A 158 4.18 19.13 8.40
CA PRO A 158 4.33 20.56 8.27
C PRO A 158 4.78 20.94 6.85
N SER A 159 4.50 22.18 6.44
CA SER A 159 5.12 22.75 5.23
C SER A 159 6.63 22.82 5.40
N GLY A 160 7.36 22.76 4.29
CA GLY A 160 8.81 22.75 4.34
C GLY A 160 9.44 22.96 2.96
N VAL A 161 10.69 22.57 2.84
CA VAL A 161 11.47 22.65 1.61
C VAL A 161 11.77 21.24 1.11
N GLN A 162 11.69 21.04 -0.20
CA GLN A 162 11.91 19.73 -0.81
C GLN A 162 13.37 19.27 -0.67
N GLU A 163 13.57 18.05 -0.16
CA GLU A 163 14.88 17.42 0.01
C GLU A 163 15.61 17.21 -1.33
N GLN A 164 16.94 17.16 -1.25
CA GLN A 164 17.81 17.00 -2.43
C GLN A 164 17.62 15.67 -3.15
N ARG A 165 17.19 14.62 -2.44
CA ARG A 165 16.91 13.29 -3.00
C ARG A 165 15.46 12.93 -2.70
N GLY A 166 14.80 12.29 -3.66
CA GLY A 166 13.44 11.77 -3.54
C GLY A 166 12.38 12.70 -4.11
N HIS A 167 12.42 13.99 -3.77
CA HIS A 167 11.40 14.95 -4.19
C HIS A 167 11.59 15.46 -5.63
N PRO A 168 10.49 15.87 -6.30
CA PRO A 168 10.51 16.28 -7.71
C PRO A 168 11.25 17.60 -7.95
N ASN A 169 11.19 18.56 -7.02
CA ASN A 169 11.76 19.89 -7.17
C ASN A 169 12.63 20.27 -5.96
N PRO A 170 13.87 19.75 -5.83
CA PRO A 170 14.78 20.06 -4.74
C PRO A 170 14.95 21.56 -4.46
N GLY A 171 14.92 21.95 -3.19
CA GLY A 171 15.07 23.36 -2.77
C GLY A 171 13.80 24.22 -2.93
N VAL A 172 12.75 23.71 -3.57
CA VAL A 172 11.46 24.40 -3.69
C VAL A 172 10.59 24.11 -2.47
N ALA A 173 9.85 25.11 -1.99
CA ALA A 173 8.91 24.94 -0.90
C ALA A 173 7.77 23.97 -1.29
N PHE A 174 7.24 23.24 -0.32
CA PHE A 174 6.02 22.46 -0.46
C PHE A 174 5.01 22.81 0.65
N ALA A 175 3.72 22.70 0.34
CA ALA A 175 2.67 22.88 1.33
C ALA A 175 2.40 21.56 2.09
N GLY A 176 2.40 21.63 3.42
CA GLY A 176 2.10 20.52 4.32
C GLY A 176 0.64 20.06 4.26
N THR A 177 0.29 19.09 5.12
CA THR A 177 -1.07 18.55 5.19
C THR A 177 -1.41 18.05 6.59
N SER A 178 -2.70 17.96 6.88
CA SER A 178 -3.23 17.21 8.02
C SER A 178 -4.31 16.26 7.52
N ARG A 179 -4.25 14.99 7.93
CA ARG A 179 -5.16 13.95 7.43
C ARG A 179 -5.57 13.03 8.56
N ARG A 180 -6.84 12.67 8.56
CA ARG A 180 -7.42 11.71 9.51
C ARG A 180 -7.79 10.42 8.80
N ALA A 181 -7.48 9.30 9.43
CA ALA A 181 -7.87 7.97 9.00
C ALA A 181 -8.50 7.18 10.14
N PHE A 182 -9.26 6.15 9.78
CA PHE A 182 -10.04 5.33 10.71
C PHE A 182 -9.80 3.84 10.46
N LEU A 183 -9.67 3.08 11.56
CA LEU A 183 -9.66 1.61 11.56
C LEU A 183 -10.61 1.12 12.67
N PRO A 184 -11.27 -0.04 12.53
CA PRO A 184 -11.98 -0.66 13.64
C PRO A 184 -10.98 -1.07 14.72
N ASP A 185 -11.35 -0.91 15.98
CA ASP A 185 -10.53 -1.31 17.12
C ASP A 185 -10.71 -2.81 17.42
N CYS A 186 -10.36 -3.63 16.41
CA CYS A 186 -10.38 -5.08 16.47
C CYS A 186 -8.97 -5.64 16.21
N ALA A 187 -8.80 -6.96 16.34
CA ALA A 187 -7.50 -7.61 16.14
C ALA A 187 -6.90 -7.34 14.74
N GLU A 188 -7.73 -7.22 13.70
CA GLU A 188 -7.29 -6.87 12.35
C GLU A 188 -6.86 -5.41 12.24
N GLY A 189 -7.69 -4.47 12.71
CA GLY A 189 -7.35 -3.05 12.72
C GLY A 189 -6.07 -2.76 13.50
N GLN A 190 -5.84 -3.47 14.61
CA GLN A 190 -4.59 -3.39 15.38
C GLN A 190 -3.36 -3.90 14.59
N ARG A 191 -3.52 -4.94 13.74
CA ARG A 191 -2.44 -5.38 12.83
C ARG A 191 -2.14 -4.31 11.80
N VAL A 192 -3.17 -3.74 11.17
CA VAL A 192 -3.02 -2.67 10.17
C VAL A 192 -2.40 -1.43 10.79
N LEU A 193 -2.81 -1.03 11.99
CA LEU A 193 -2.22 0.10 12.72
C LEU A 193 -0.69 -0.04 12.85
N ARG A 194 -0.20 -1.21 13.28
CA ARG A 194 1.25 -1.47 13.41
C ARG A 194 1.99 -1.35 12.08
N LEU A 195 1.37 -1.81 10.99
CA LEU A 195 1.93 -1.69 9.66
C LEU A 195 1.99 -0.23 9.20
N LEU A 196 0.95 0.55 9.48
CA LEU A 196 0.90 1.98 9.18
C LEU A 196 1.92 2.79 10.00
N GLN A 197 2.08 2.47 11.29
CA GLN A 197 3.12 3.08 12.14
C GLN A 197 4.51 2.83 11.54
N ARG A 198 4.80 1.57 11.19
CA ARG A 198 6.08 1.22 10.55
C ARG A 198 6.26 1.92 9.21
N ALA A 199 5.23 1.97 8.36
CA ALA A 199 5.29 2.67 7.09
C ALA A 199 5.58 4.17 7.28
N PHE A 200 4.97 4.80 8.29
CA PHE A 200 5.20 6.21 8.62
C PHE A 200 6.61 6.47 9.13
N GLU A 201 7.10 5.62 10.05
CA GLU A 201 8.49 5.65 10.55
C GLU A 201 9.51 5.49 9.41
N GLN A 202 9.18 4.64 8.43
CA GLN A 202 9.98 4.41 7.24
C GLN A 202 9.76 5.45 6.14
N ARG A 203 9.01 6.54 6.39
CA ARG A 203 8.74 7.62 5.43
C ARG A 203 8.01 7.17 4.15
N LEU A 204 7.18 6.12 4.23
CA LEU A 204 6.50 5.52 3.08
C LEU A 204 5.04 5.99 2.90
N THR A 205 4.46 6.66 3.89
CA THR A 205 3.02 7.01 3.90
C THR A 205 2.68 8.18 2.97
N PHE A 206 3.55 9.18 2.92
CA PHE A 206 3.36 10.38 2.11
C PHE A 206 4.53 10.61 1.15
N THR A 207 4.32 11.46 0.16
CA THR A 207 5.35 12.01 -0.72
C THR A 207 4.99 13.46 -1.08
N VAL A 208 5.92 14.20 -1.69
CA VAL A 208 5.65 15.51 -2.29
C VAL A 208 5.38 15.33 -3.77
N GLY A 209 4.25 15.83 -4.24
CA GLY A 209 3.87 15.69 -5.64
C GLY A 209 2.72 16.60 -6.04
N THR A 210 1.94 16.13 -7.00
CA THR A 210 0.76 16.82 -7.52
C THR A 210 -0.50 16.15 -7.01
N SER A 211 -1.39 16.92 -6.39
CA SER A 211 -2.68 16.44 -5.91
C SER A 211 -3.58 16.05 -7.07
N ALA A 212 -4.02 14.79 -7.10
CA ALA A 212 -4.92 14.29 -8.16
C ALA A 212 -6.28 14.98 -8.16
N THR A 213 -6.77 15.45 -7.00
CA THR A 213 -8.10 16.06 -6.89
C THR A 213 -8.11 17.56 -7.16
N THR A 214 -7.01 18.25 -6.85
CA THR A 214 -6.94 19.72 -6.97
C THR A 214 -5.97 20.20 -8.03
N GLY A 215 -5.12 19.34 -8.58
CA GLY A 215 -4.08 19.69 -9.55
C GLY A 215 -2.91 20.50 -8.96
N LEU A 216 -2.93 20.79 -7.66
CA LEU A 216 -1.86 21.57 -7.01
C LEU A 216 -0.58 20.76 -6.93
N SER A 217 0.52 21.34 -7.40
CA SER A 217 1.87 20.76 -7.33
C SER A 217 2.63 21.27 -6.11
N ASN A 218 3.71 20.58 -5.73
CA ASN A 218 4.50 20.87 -4.53
C ASN A 218 3.66 20.82 -3.26
N VAL A 219 2.84 19.78 -3.12
CA VAL A 219 2.02 19.54 -1.92
C VAL A 219 2.24 18.12 -1.42
N VAL A 220 1.98 17.91 -0.12
CA VAL A 220 2.03 16.57 0.47
C VAL A 220 0.80 15.75 0.04
N ILE A 221 1.05 14.65 -0.66
CA ILE A 221 0.05 13.71 -1.13
C ILE A 221 0.24 12.34 -0.46
N TRP A 222 -0.81 11.53 -0.45
CA TRP A 222 -0.64 10.11 -0.17
C TRP A 222 0.33 9.52 -1.19
N ASN A 223 1.22 8.65 -0.73
CA ASN A 223 1.96 7.76 -1.61
C ASN A 223 1.04 6.57 -1.99
N ASP A 224 1.55 5.34 -2.03
CA ASP A 224 0.76 4.14 -2.38
C ASP A 224 0.07 3.45 -1.19
N VAL A 225 -0.04 4.13 -0.03
CA VAL A 225 -0.69 3.58 1.17
C VAL A 225 -2.09 4.17 1.32
N HIS A 226 -3.10 3.43 0.87
CA HIS A 226 -4.49 3.88 0.94
C HIS A 226 -5.03 3.88 2.38
N HIS A 227 -5.77 4.93 2.73
CA HIS A 227 -6.40 5.10 4.04
C HIS A 227 -7.91 5.31 3.91
N LYS A 228 -8.68 4.83 4.89
CA LYS A 228 -10.09 5.20 5.04
C LYS A 228 -10.18 6.54 5.76
N THR A 229 -10.56 7.60 5.03
CA THR A 229 -10.60 8.98 5.55
C THR A 229 -12.01 9.47 5.92
N SER A 230 -13.03 8.62 5.80
CA SER A 230 -14.42 8.91 6.19
C SER A 230 -15.00 7.74 6.97
N THR A 231 -15.69 7.99 8.08
CA THR A 231 -16.39 6.97 8.88
C THR A 231 -17.65 6.43 8.22
N HIS A 232 -18.14 7.08 7.16
CA HIS A 232 -19.36 6.71 6.44
C HIS A 232 -19.15 6.72 4.92
N GLY A 233 -19.87 5.84 4.22
CA GLY A 233 -19.90 5.80 2.75
C GLY A 233 -18.60 5.35 2.09
N GLY A 234 -18.51 5.61 0.78
CA GLY A 234 -17.39 5.21 -0.08
C GLY A 234 -17.62 3.89 -0.82
N PRO A 235 -17.01 3.70 -2.01
CA PRO A 235 -17.31 2.59 -2.91
C PRO A 235 -16.98 1.20 -2.35
N GLN A 236 -16.22 1.12 -1.26
CA GLN A 236 -15.75 -0.14 -0.67
C GLN A 236 -16.33 -0.43 0.73
N GLY A 237 -17.14 0.46 1.31
CA GLY A 237 -17.61 0.32 2.70
C GLY A 237 -16.47 0.07 3.70
N TYR A 238 -16.79 -0.26 4.96
CA TYR A 238 -15.83 -0.84 5.92
C TYR A 238 -15.92 -2.37 5.95
N ALA A 239 -17.11 -2.93 5.67
CA ALA A 239 -17.39 -4.36 5.69
C ALA A 239 -16.85 -5.17 4.49
N SER A 240 -16.19 -4.54 3.50
CA SER A 240 -15.49 -5.31 2.46
C SER A 240 -14.10 -5.70 2.95
N ALA A 241 -13.64 -6.88 2.54
CA ALA A 241 -12.33 -7.48 2.82
C ALA A 241 -11.10 -6.67 2.32
N SER A 242 -11.23 -5.36 2.16
CA SER A 242 -10.24 -4.44 1.58
C SER A 242 -9.42 -3.66 2.62
N MET A 243 -9.63 -3.87 3.93
CA MET A 243 -8.74 -3.28 4.95
C MET A 243 -7.29 -3.79 4.83
N LEU A 244 -7.08 -4.94 4.17
CA LEU A 244 -5.77 -5.53 3.87
C LEU A 244 -5.11 -5.05 2.56
N PHE A 245 -5.76 -4.19 1.76
CA PHE A 245 -5.12 -3.65 0.54
C PHE A 245 -4.09 -2.54 0.82
N VAL A 246 -3.86 -2.23 2.10
CA VAL A 246 -2.99 -1.14 2.58
C VAL A 246 -1.52 -1.34 2.20
N LEU A 247 -1.10 -2.54 1.83
CA LEU A 247 0.26 -2.81 1.38
C LEU A 247 0.22 -3.69 0.12
N ARG A 248 0.72 -3.18 -1.01
CA ARG A 248 1.16 -4.06 -2.10
C ARG A 248 2.16 -5.06 -1.50
N ARG A 249 2.07 -6.34 -1.90
CA ARG A 249 3.03 -7.41 -1.52
C ARG A 249 4.50 -7.01 -1.76
N ASP A 250 4.73 -6.01 -2.60
CA ASP A 250 6.05 -5.53 -3.00
C ASP A 250 6.64 -4.46 -2.08
N PHE A 251 5.87 -3.88 -1.14
CA PHE A 251 6.31 -2.71 -0.36
C PHE A 251 6.83 -3.02 1.03
N ILE A 252 6.52 -4.20 1.61
CA ILE A 252 7.09 -4.60 2.91
C ILE A 252 7.36 -6.11 2.91
N PRO A 253 8.63 -6.57 2.82
CA PRO A 253 8.95 -7.89 3.34
C PRO A 253 8.86 -7.80 4.87
N ILE A 254 7.66 -8.00 5.41
CA ILE A 254 7.44 -8.25 6.83
C ILE A 254 8.11 -9.59 7.15
N THR A 255 9.40 -9.55 7.45
CA THR A 255 10.00 -10.61 8.24
C THR A 255 9.40 -10.50 9.64
N SER A 256 8.53 -11.43 10.00
CA SER A 256 8.19 -11.66 11.40
C SER A 256 9.48 -11.99 12.15
N PRO A 257 9.73 -11.45 13.36
CA PRO A 257 10.74 -12.02 14.22
C PRO A 257 10.29 -13.44 14.58
N SER A 258 11.09 -14.43 14.19
CA SER A 258 10.96 -15.80 14.66
C SER A 258 10.97 -15.78 16.19
N VAL A 259 9.85 -16.16 16.79
CA VAL A 259 9.79 -16.48 18.21
C VAL A 259 10.69 -17.69 18.45
N HIS A 260 11.93 -17.46 18.86
CA HIS A 260 12.72 -18.49 19.52
C HIS A 260 12.24 -18.56 20.97
N SER A 261 11.41 -19.57 21.23
CA SER A 261 11.14 -20.06 22.57
C SER A 261 12.46 -20.45 23.23
N LEU A 262 12.70 -19.92 24.43
CA LEU A 262 13.65 -20.47 25.39
C LEU A 262 13.13 -21.81 25.93
#